data_AF-A0A699X0P9-F1
#
_entry.id   AF-A0A699X0P9-F1
#
_cell.length_a   1.000
_cell.length_b   1.000
_cell.length_c   1.000
_cell.angle_alpha   90.00
_cell.angle_beta   90.00
_cell.angle_gamma   90.00
#
_symmetry.space_group_name_H-M   'P 1'
#
loop_
_entity.id
_entity.type
_entity.pdbx_description
1 polymer ?
#
loop_
_entity_poly.entity_id
_entity_poly.type
_entity_poly.pdbx_seq_one_letter_code
_entity_poly.pdbx_strand_id
1 'polypeptide(L)'
;GPSGGGGGDAIPHGIHVWIERFTKLKPVAFQSAATPVEAEDWITHMEKLFKVLGCPDNFKTRLAAFKLEGDALSWWKAHLRTQVGDSYVEMG
;
A
#
# COMPACT_ATOMS: atom_id res chain seq x y z
N GLY A 1 38.60 -7.09 -12.96
CA GLY A 1 37.41 -6.91 -12.10
C GLY A 1 36.53 -5.84 -12.68
N PRO A 2 35.34 -5.63 -12.11
CA PRO A 2 34.83 -4.27 -12.09
C PRO A 2 34.45 -3.87 -10.67
N SER A 3 35.18 -2.88 -10.15
CA SER A 3 34.78 -2.06 -9.03
C SER A 3 33.99 -0.86 -9.55
N GLY A 4 32.90 -0.54 -8.84
CA GLY A 4 32.39 0.81 -8.55
C GLY A 4 31.98 1.68 -9.74
N GLY A 5 30.81 2.28 -9.77
CA GLY A 5 30.10 2.90 -8.65
C GLY A 5 29.84 4.36 -9.03
N GLY A 6 28.69 4.89 -8.62
CA GLY A 6 28.25 6.26 -8.88
C GLY A 6 26.86 6.22 -9.51
N GLY A 7 25.80 6.56 -8.80
CA GLY A 7 25.68 7.77 -8.01
C GLY A 7 24.56 8.58 -8.66
N GLY A 8 23.34 8.08 -8.51
CA GLY A 8 22.14 8.84 -8.81
C GLY A 8 21.41 9.01 -7.48
N ASP A 9 21.22 10.25 -7.07
CA ASP A 9 20.27 10.65 -6.04
C ASP A 9 18.86 10.30 -6.54
N ALA A 10 18.55 9.01 -6.50
CA ALA A 10 17.37 8.42 -7.07
C ALA A 10 16.42 8.15 -5.90
N ILE A 11 15.24 8.76 -5.94
CA ILE A 11 14.09 8.45 -5.08
C ILE A 11 14.11 6.94 -4.79
N PRO A 12 13.82 6.44 -3.57
CA PRO A 12 13.80 5.00 -3.35
C PRO A 12 12.79 4.33 -4.31
N HIS A 13 13.26 3.78 -5.43
CA HIS A 13 12.39 3.46 -6.57
C HIS A 13 11.70 2.09 -6.41
N GLY A 14 12.13 1.28 -5.44
CA GLY A 14 11.57 -0.04 -5.19
C GLY A 14 10.52 -0.04 -4.08
N ILE A 15 9.39 -0.73 -4.32
CA ILE A 15 8.38 -1.02 -3.30
C ILE A 15 8.98 -1.64 -2.03
N HIS A 16 10.07 -2.41 -2.15
CA HIS A 16 10.76 -3.03 -1.02
C HIS A 16 11.31 -2.01 -0.01
N VAL A 17 11.87 -0.88 -0.49
CA VAL A 17 12.38 0.18 0.39
C VAL A 17 11.23 0.84 1.14
N TRP A 18 10.11 1.07 0.45
CA TRP A 18 8.90 1.63 1.05
C TRP A 18 8.29 0.67 2.08
N ILE A 19 8.21 -0.63 1.79
CA ILE A 19 7.75 -1.65 2.74
C ILE A 19 8.63 -1.69 3.98
N GLU A 20 9.96 -1.64 3.83
CA GLU A 20 10.88 -1.66 4.97
C GLU A 20 10.67 -0.42 5.88
N ARG A 21 10.64 0.77 5.27
CA ARG A 21 10.42 2.03 6.01
C ARG A 21 9.05 2.09 6.66
N PHE A 22 8.02 1.65 5.94
CA PHE A 22 6.65 1.58 6.45
C PHE A 22 6.52 0.59 7.60
N THR A 23 7.11 -0.59 7.49
CA THR A 23 7.07 -1.60 8.55
C THR A 23 7.81 -1.15 9.82
N LYS A 24 8.89 -0.37 9.69
CA LYS A 24 9.58 0.25 10.85
C LYS A 24 8.68 1.17 11.66
N LEU A 25 7.68 1.79 11.05
CA LEU A 25 6.70 2.64 11.75
C LEU A 25 5.59 1.85 12.44
N LYS A 26 5.58 0.51 12.33
CA LYS A 26 4.61 -0.40 12.95
C LYS A 26 3.14 0.00 12.66
N PRO A 27 2.75 0.09 11.37
CA PRO A 27 1.37 0.36 10.97
C PRO A 27 0.40 -0.67 11.55
N VAL A 28 -0.77 -0.18 11.96
CA VAL A 28 -1.87 -0.99 12.49
C VAL A 28 -2.53 -1.81 11.37
N ALA A 29 -2.76 -3.11 11.59
CA ALA A 29 -3.49 -3.96 10.66
C ALA A 29 -5.00 -3.65 10.68
N PHE A 30 -5.69 -3.90 9.57
CA PHE A 30 -7.14 -3.71 9.45
C PHE A 30 -7.81 -4.99 9.01
N GLN A 31 -8.64 -5.54 9.88
CA GLN A 31 -9.39 -6.78 9.63
C GLN A 31 -10.84 -6.49 9.26
N SER A 32 -11.48 -5.63 10.05
CA SER A 32 -12.84 -5.15 9.85
C SER A 32 -13.04 -3.85 10.65
N ALA A 33 -14.14 -3.17 10.38
CA ALA A 33 -14.64 -2.06 11.19
C ALA A 33 -16.13 -2.30 11.46
N ALA A 34 -16.57 -2.13 12.70
CA ALA A 34 -17.97 -2.20 13.08
C ALA A 34 -18.70 -0.88 12.80
N THR A 35 -17.95 0.23 12.71
CA THR A 35 -18.48 1.55 12.40
C THR A 35 -17.65 2.26 11.33
N PRO A 36 -18.23 3.21 10.56
CA PRO A 36 -17.48 4.03 9.62
C PRO A 36 -16.32 4.80 10.29
N VAL A 37 -16.51 5.22 11.54
CA VAL A 37 -15.50 5.98 12.30
C VAL A 37 -14.23 5.16 12.53
N GLU A 38 -14.35 3.87 12.87
CA GLU A 38 -13.18 2.99 13.04
C GLU A 38 -12.39 2.82 11.72
N ALA A 39 -13.09 2.78 10.59
CA ALA A 39 -12.44 2.74 9.28
C ALA A 39 -11.74 4.08 8.97
N GLU A 40 -12.37 5.22 9.26
CA GLU A 40 -11.78 6.55 9.10
C GLU A 40 -10.56 6.77 9.99
N ASP A 41 -10.58 6.28 11.23
CA ASP A 41 -9.45 6.33 12.15
C ASP A 41 -8.26 5.53 11.62
N TRP A 42 -8.52 4.35 11.05
CA TRP A 42 -7.48 3.54 10.41
C TRP A 42 -6.90 4.23 9.17
N ILE A 43 -7.73 4.79 8.30
CA ILE A 43 -7.28 5.56 7.12
C ILE A 43 -6.42 6.75 7.57
N THR A 44 -6.88 7.49 8.58
CA THR A 44 -6.16 8.64 9.15
C THR A 44 -4.81 8.22 9.72
N HIS A 45 -4.74 7.05 10.37
CA HIS A 45 -3.48 6.49 10.83
C HIS A 45 -2.53 6.21 9.65
N MET A 46 -3.01 5.58 8.58
CA MET A 46 -2.21 5.30 7.38
C MET A 46 -1.70 6.58 6.69
N GLU A 47 -2.55 7.59 6.53
CA GLU A 47 -2.18 8.87 5.94
C GLU A 47 -1.09 9.60 6.74
N LYS A 48 -1.16 9.53 8.08
CA LYS A 48 -0.10 10.07 8.95
C LYS A 48 1.25 9.39 8.67
N LEU A 49 1.26 8.06 8.52
CA LEU A 49 2.48 7.32 8.21
C LEU A 49 3.02 7.67 6.82
N PHE A 50 2.15 7.77 5.81
CA PHE A 50 2.56 8.17 4.47
C PHE A 50 3.14 9.58 4.42
N LYS A 51 2.55 10.51 5.17
CA LYS A 51 3.06 11.88 5.31
C LYS A 51 4.44 11.91 5.94
N VAL A 52 4.67 11.16 7.01
CA VAL A 52 5.99 11.05 7.67
C VAL A 52 7.03 10.47 6.73
N LEU A 53 6.66 9.49 5.90
CA LEU A 53 7.56 8.85 4.96
C LEU A 53 7.81 9.65 3.68
N GLY A 54 6.98 10.66 3.37
CA GLY A 54 6.95 11.27 2.04
C GLY A 54 6.60 10.25 0.95
N CYS A 55 5.71 9.31 1.26
CA CYS A 55 5.33 8.23 0.35
C CYS A 55 4.56 8.78 -0.85
N PRO A 56 5.00 8.51 -2.10
CA PRO A 56 4.26 8.93 -3.27
C PRO A 56 2.96 8.12 -3.43
N ASP A 57 1.95 8.73 -4.04
CA ASP A 57 0.57 8.20 -4.09
C ASP A 57 0.49 6.83 -4.79
N ASN A 58 1.35 6.58 -5.78
CA ASN A 58 1.42 5.30 -6.48
C ASN A 58 1.80 4.11 -5.58
N PHE A 59 2.38 4.36 -4.41
CA PHE A 59 2.75 3.33 -3.43
C PHE A 59 1.78 3.26 -2.23
N LYS A 60 1.04 4.32 -1.92
CA LYS A 60 0.14 4.37 -0.75
C LYS A 60 -0.86 3.22 -0.73
N THR A 61 -1.59 3.02 -1.82
CA THR A 61 -2.59 1.94 -1.93
C THR A 61 -1.96 0.56 -1.73
N ARG A 62 -0.75 0.35 -2.26
CA ARG A 62 -0.03 -0.93 -2.15
C ARG A 62 0.45 -1.20 -0.72
N LEU A 63 0.90 -0.16 -0.02
CA LEU A 63 1.33 -0.25 1.39
C LEU A 63 0.14 -0.41 2.35
N ALA A 64 -0.97 0.29 2.10
CA ALA A 64 -2.21 0.14 2.86
C ALA A 64 -2.79 -1.27 2.68
N ALA A 65 -2.82 -1.78 1.43
CA ALA A 65 -3.26 -3.13 1.12
C ALA A 65 -2.43 -4.21 1.82
N PHE A 66 -1.13 -3.98 2.02
CA PHE A 66 -0.25 -4.88 2.79
C PHE A 66 -0.66 -5.03 4.26
N LYS A 67 -1.44 -4.09 4.80
CA LYS A 67 -1.93 -4.10 6.18
C LYS A 67 -3.39 -4.54 6.33
N LEU A 68 -4.03 -4.92 5.22
CA LEU A 68 -5.34 -5.54 5.26
C LEU A 68 -5.21 -7.00 5.64
N GLU A 69 -6.08 -7.46 6.53
CA GLU A 69 -6.18 -8.84 6.99
C GLU A 69 -7.65 -9.29 6.96
N GLY A 70 -7.91 -10.58 7.20
CA GLY A 70 -9.27 -11.11 7.35
C GLY A 70 -10.25 -10.73 6.23
N ASP A 71 -11.40 -10.19 6.64
CA ASP A 71 -12.50 -9.82 5.74
C ASP A 71 -12.12 -8.66 4.82
N ALA A 72 -11.40 -7.66 5.33
CA ALA A 72 -10.92 -6.54 4.54
C ALA A 72 -9.96 -6.98 3.41
N LEU A 73 -9.07 -7.93 3.70
CA LEU A 73 -8.20 -8.51 2.68
C LEU A 73 -8.99 -9.32 1.63
N SER A 74 -10.01 -10.05 2.07
CA SER A 74 -10.88 -10.84 1.19
C SER A 74 -11.66 -9.93 0.24
N TRP A 75 -12.22 -8.84 0.75
CA TRP A 75 -12.87 -7.81 -0.05
C TRP A 75 -11.90 -7.16 -1.04
N TRP A 76 -10.70 -6.78 -0.61
CA TRP A 76 -9.69 -6.17 -1.49
C TRP A 76 -9.30 -7.09 -2.65
N LYS A 77 -9.11 -8.39 -2.39
CA LYS A 77 -8.84 -9.39 -3.43
C LYS A 77 -9.99 -9.52 -4.43
N ALA A 78 -11.24 -9.50 -3.95
CA ALA A 78 -12.42 -9.53 -4.82
C ALA A 78 -12.50 -8.27 -5.70
N HIS A 79 -12.27 -7.10 -5.10
CA HIS A 79 -12.24 -5.83 -5.82
C HIS A 79 -11.17 -5.77 -6.92
N LEU A 80 -9.97 -6.30 -6.65
CA LEU A 80 -8.94 -6.40 -7.70
C LEU A 80 -9.35 -7.34 -8.83
N ARG A 81 -10.08 -8.44 -8.53
CA ARG A 81 -10.59 -9.34 -9.56
C ARG A 81 -11.67 -8.69 -10.41
N THR A 82 -12.52 -7.83 -9.85
CA THR A 82 -13.53 -7.11 -10.64
C THR A 82 -12.88 -6.07 -11.53
N GLN A 83 -11.92 -5.28 -11.03
CA GLN A 83 -11.20 -4.32 -11.86
C GLN A 83 -10.39 -4.98 -13.01
N VAL A 84 -9.80 -6.16 -12.75
CA VAL A 84 -9.11 -6.95 -13.78
C VAL A 84 -10.10 -7.66 -14.72
N GLY A 85 -11.26 -8.08 -14.21
CA GLY A 85 -12.33 -8.68 -15.00
C GLY A 85 -12.94 -7.69 -15.99
N ASP A 86 -13.21 -6.47 -15.55
CA ASP A 86 -13.83 -5.41 -16.37
C ASP A 86 -12.95 -5.00 -17.57
N SER A 87 -11.63 -5.20 -17.48
CA SER A 87 -10.69 -4.94 -18.59
C SER A 87 -10.70 -6.00 -19.70
N TYR A 88 -11.37 -7.15 -19.52
CA TYR A 88 -11.57 -8.16 -20.56
C TYR A 88 -12.98 -8.13 -21.17
N VAL A 89 -13.97 -7.56 -20.47
CA VAL A 89 -15.38 -7.56 -20.92
C VAL A 89 -15.65 -6.44 -21.95
N GLU A 90 -14.82 -5.41 -22.02
CA GLU A 90 -14.91 -4.33 -23.02
C GLU A 90 -14.24 -4.65 -24.38
N MET A 91 -13.57 -5.81 -24.50
CA MET A 91 -12.91 -6.26 -25.74
C MET A 91 -13.66 -7.40 -26.46
N GLY A 92 -14.91 -7.66 -26.06
CA GLY A 92 -15.79 -8.70 -26.62
C GLY A 92 -16.90 -8.15 -27.51
#